data_AF-A0A353KTK0-F1
#
_entry.id   AF-A0A353KTK0-F1
#
_cell.length_a   1.000
_cell.length_b   1.000
_cell.length_c   1.000
_cell.angle_alpha   90.00
_cell.angle_beta   90.00
_cell.angle_gamma   90.00
#
_symmetry.space_group_name_H-M   'P 1'
#
loop_
_entity.id
_entity.type
_entity.pdbx_description
1 polymer ?
#
loop_
_entity_poly.entity_id
_entity_poly.type
_entity_poly.pdbx_seq_one_letter_code
_entity_poly.pdbx_strand_id
1 'polypeptide(L)'
;MGLFDKGGVKRFIRWAEKNNIKLPTDDSSKLKELKKLNLKFKEIKELPDEIGSLEGLVELDLSYNELTCLPKDITLLTNLEVLNIERNKLNCFPKGLSKLKKLRVIDFENNFITSIDQEIGAIENLEVLDLFFNNLTSLPAEIGNLKMLKELKLSGNNITHLPAEIGKLTNLVKLNLQSNKLNELPIEVAKLINLEELDIWANNIKSVHDDIKNLPKLKNFELIVNVEKLNKKLIEASQADDVVVAKEMLVKGADVNYKWKDYAGTEFTTALFEAKSLNMIRLLLSHEADASIKRHKRAQSSIKVWESDSKNTDEYESFLTKRHSPDVEKYLKYLKLL
;
A
#
# COMPACT_ATOMS: atom_id res chain seq x y z
N MET A 1 35.48 13.44 26.56
CA MET A 1 35.08 14.24 25.37
C MET A 1 33.97 13.45 24.68
N GLY A 2 32.76 13.95 24.43
CA GLY A 2 32.33 15.33 24.23
C GLY A 2 31.23 15.83 25.17
N LEU A 3 30.96 17.12 25.02
CA LEU A 3 30.14 17.97 25.86
C LEU A 3 28.69 17.51 25.90
N PHE A 4 28.17 17.23 27.10
CA PHE A 4 26.72 17.18 27.34
C PHE A 4 26.11 18.52 26.96
N ASP A 5 25.38 18.54 25.85
CA ASP A 5 24.68 19.69 25.32
C ASP A 5 23.55 20.12 26.28
N LYS A 6 23.87 21.00 27.23
CA LYS A 6 22.89 21.63 28.13
C LYS A 6 21.85 22.48 27.37
N GLY A 7 21.97 22.64 26.05
CA GLY A 7 21.05 23.41 25.21
C GLY A 7 20.12 22.59 24.30
N GLY A 8 20.35 21.31 24.07
CA GLY A 8 19.65 20.52 23.04
C GLY A 8 18.14 20.51 23.22
N VAL A 9 17.66 20.19 24.42
CA VAL A 9 16.24 20.22 24.77
C VAL A 9 15.63 21.61 24.64
N LYS A 10 16.35 22.67 25.05
CA LYS A 10 15.88 24.05 24.90
C LYS A 10 15.78 24.46 23.43
N ARG A 11 16.71 24.01 22.59
CA ARG A 11 16.67 24.24 21.14
C ARG A 11 15.53 23.45 20.49
N PHE A 12 15.25 22.22 20.93
CA PHE A 12 14.06 21.47 20.53
C PHE A 12 12.75 22.19 20.89
N ILE A 13 12.64 22.72 22.12
CA ILE A 13 11.48 23.51 22.56
C ILE A 13 11.30 24.74 21.66
N ARG A 14 12.36 25.50 21.40
CA ARG A 14 12.32 26.66 20.48
C ARG A 14 11.92 26.27 19.06
N TRP A 15 12.39 25.13 18.57
CA TRP A 15 11.97 24.60 17.28
C TRP A 15 10.46 24.30 17.28
N ALA A 16 9.94 23.67 18.34
CA ALA A 16 8.52 23.38 18.45
C ALA A 16 7.68 24.67 18.49
N GLU A 17 8.08 25.66 19.30
CA GLU A 17 7.44 26.99 19.35
C GLU A 17 7.42 27.67 17.98
N LYS A 18 8.55 27.68 17.26
CA LYS A 18 8.66 28.27 15.92
C LYS A 18 7.72 27.61 14.90
N ASN A 19 7.43 26.33 15.07
CA ASN A 19 6.53 25.57 14.19
C ASN A 19 5.10 25.48 14.74
N ASN A 20 4.74 26.27 15.76
CA ASN A 20 3.43 26.23 16.42
C ASN A 20 3.05 24.84 16.97
N ILE A 21 4.05 24.06 17.36
CA ILE A 21 3.89 22.73 17.95
C ILE A 21 3.83 22.88 19.47
N LYS A 22 2.66 22.59 20.04
CA LYS A 22 2.49 22.54 21.49
C LYS A 22 3.07 21.23 22.05
N LEU A 23 4.14 21.35 22.84
CA LEU A 23 4.73 20.23 23.57
C LEU A 23 3.95 19.92 24.87
N PRO A 24 4.10 18.71 25.43
CA PRO A 24 3.48 18.35 26.71
C PRO A 24 3.96 19.21 27.89
N THR A 25 5.17 19.76 27.78
CA THR A 25 5.80 20.64 28.78
C THR A 25 6.92 21.44 28.13
N ASP A 26 7.14 22.66 28.63
CA ASP A 26 8.27 23.55 28.33
C ASP A 26 9.43 23.41 29.36
N ASP A 27 9.22 22.63 30.42
CA ASP A 27 10.26 22.28 31.40
C ASP A 27 11.22 21.27 30.78
N SER A 28 12.46 21.72 30.55
CA SER A 28 13.50 20.89 29.95
C SER A 28 13.79 19.60 30.73
N SER A 29 13.62 19.59 32.05
CA SER A 29 13.88 18.40 32.88
C SER A 29 12.80 17.36 32.65
N LYS A 30 11.53 17.79 32.69
CA LYS A 30 10.38 16.91 32.43
C LYS A 30 10.36 16.39 30.99
N LEU A 31 10.77 17.22 30.02
CA LEU A 31 10.81 16.81 28.62
C LEU A 31 11.86 15.73 28.36
N LYS A 32 12.99 15.72 29.09
CA LYS A 32 13.99 14.64 29.00
C LYS A 32 13.48 13.30 29.51
N GLU A 33 12.59 13.33 30.50
CA GLU A 33 11.99 12.13 31.09
C GLU A 33 10.76 11.64 30.32
N LEU A 34 10.32 12.40 29.32
CA LEU A 34 9.14 12.09 28.53
C LEU A 34 9.26 10.71 27.88
N LYS A 35 8.26 9.87 28.10
CA LYS A 35 8.21 8.51 27.56
C LYS A 35 7.54 8.44 26.20
N LYS A 36 6.55 9.29 25.94
CA LYS A 36 5.77 9.29 24.71
C LYS A 36 5.68 10.70 24.16
N LEU A 37 6.04 10.88 22.90
CA LEU A 37 5.90 12.14 22.21
C LEU A 37 5.06 11.94 20.95
N ASN A 38 3.92 12.63 20.89
CA ASN A 38 3.05 12.66 19.72
C ASN A 38 3.23 13.99 18.97
N LEU A 39 3.72 13.88 17.74
CA LEU A 39 3.91 14.96 16.78
C LEU A 39 3.08 14.71 15.51
N LYS A 40 1.97 13.98 15.63
CA LYS A 40 1.05 13.68 14.53
C LYS A 40 0.33 14.93 14.03
N PHE A 41 0.12 15.02 12.71
CA PHE A 41 -0.60 16.13 12.06
C PHE A 41 -0.01 17.51 12.44
N LYS A 42 1.30 17.69 12.26
CA LYS A 42 2.00 18.94 12.58
C LYS A 42 2.64 19.62 11.38
N GLU A 43 2.37 19.11 10.17
CA GLU A 43 2.94 19.64 8.92
C GLU A 43 4.48 19.73 8.97
N ILE A 44 5.11 18.82 9.74
CA ILE A 44 6.56 18.84 9.95
C ILE A 44 7.23 18.40 8.66
N LYS A 45 8.01 19.30 8.05
CA LYS A 45 8.84 19.01 6.87
C LYS A 45 10.20 18.44 7.25
N GLU A 46 10.75 18.91 8.36
CA GLU A 46 12.04 18.51 8.88
C GLU A 46 12.01 18.46 10.41
N LEU A 47 12.45 17.33 10.97
CA LEU A 47 12.63 17.15 12.41
C LEU A 47 14.09 17.49 12.77
N PRO A 48 14.34 18.31 13.80
CA PRO A 48 15.68 18.76 14.14
C PRO A 48 16.47 17.64 14.83
N ASP A 49 17.80 17.66 14.67
CA ASP A 49 18.71 16.72 15.35
C ASP A 49 18.54 16.74 16.89
N GLU A 50 18.14 17.88 17.44
CA GLU A 50 17.85 18.04 18.86
C GLU A 50 16.79 17.08 19.42
N ILE A 51 15.98 16.42 18.59
CA ILE A 51 15.10 15.32 19.04
C ILE A 51 15.89 14.25 19.81
N GLY A 52 17.15 14.00 19.43
CA GLY A 52 18.03 13.04 20.10
C GLY A 52 18.33 13.38 21.56
N SER A 53 18.06 14.61 22.01
CA SER A 53 18.18 15.01 23.41
C SER A 53 17.04 14.49 24.31
N LEU A 54 15.98 13.91 23.72
CA LEU A 54 14.85 13.34 24.44
C LEU A 54 15.09 11.85 24.76
N GLU A 55 16.21 11.58 25.42
CA GLU A 55 16.74 10.22 25.68
C GLU A 55 15.77 9.30 26.44
N GLY A 56 14.79 9.87 27.15
CA GLY A 56 13.77 9.12 27.88
C GLY A 56 12.69 8.49 27.00
N LEU A 57 12.59 8.86 25.71
CA LEU A 57 11.53 8.44 24.81
C LEU A 57 11.52 6.92 24.56
N VAL A 58 10.32 6.37 24.65
CA VAL A 58 9.98 4.98 24.37
C VAL A 58 9.06 4.88 23.15
N GLU A 59 8.19 5.87 22.95
CA GLU A 59 7.27 5.94 21.81
C GLU A 59 7.34 7.33 21.16
N LEU A 60 7.55 7.34 19.84
CA LEU A 60 7.57 8.55 19.03
C LEU A 60 6.62 8.39 17.84
N ASP A 61 5.59 9.22 17.81
CA ASP A 61 4.61 9.29 16.72
C ASP A 61 4.85 10.55 15.90
N LEU A 62 5.32 10.37 14.67
CA LEU A 62 5.57 11.39 13.64
C LEU A 62 4.60 11.24 12.45
N SER A 63 3.51 10.48 12.63
CA SER A 63 2.61 10.15 11.52
C SER A 63 1.90 11.38 10.94
N TYR A 64 1.47 11.29 9.68
CA TYR A 64 0.75 12.36 8.97
C TYR A 64 1.50 13.71 9.01
N ASN A 65 2.75 13.70 8.55
CA ASN A 65 3.59 14.88 8.38
C ASN A 65 4.15 14.92 6.95
N GLU A 66 5.17 15.75 6.71
CA GLU A 66 5.79 15.92 5.40
C GLU A 66 7.29 15.55 5.42
N LEU A 67 7.71 14.70 6.37
CA LEU A 67 9.12 14.33 6.54
C LEU A 67 9.64 13.61 5.31
N THR A 68 10.80 14.04 4.82
CA THR A 68 11.52 13.35 3.73
C THR A 68 12.66 12.46 4.25
N CYS A 69 13.13 12.72 5.47
CA CYS A 69 14.13 11.93 6.17
C CYS A 69 13.97 12.06 7.70
N LEU A 70 14.63 11.18 8.44
CA LEU A 70 14.84 11.33 9.88
C LEU A 70 16.19 12.02 10.17
N PRO A 71 16.28 12.84 11.23
CA PRO A 71 17.53 13.44 11.65
C PRO A 71 18.55 12.38 12.11
N LYS A 72 19.84 12.66 11.98
CA LYS A 72 20.91 11.70 12.33
C LYS A 72 20.87 11.31 13.81
N ASP A 73 20.47 12.26 14.65
CA ASP A 73 20.46 12.12 16.10
C ASP A 73 19.20 11.38 16.61
N ILE A 74 18.30 10.96 15.71
CA ILE A 74 17.25 9.98 16.07
C ILE A 74 17.85 8.70 16.68
N THR A 75 19.08 8.37 16.28
CA THR A 75 19.82 7.21 16.77
C THR A 75 20.27 7.32 18.23
N LEU A 76 20.12 8.50 18.86
CA LEU A 76 20.40 8.73 20.28
C LEU A 76 19.21 8.35 21.17
N LEU A 77 18.03 8.11 20.60
CA LEU A 77 16.83 7.66 21.33
C LEU A 77 16.91 6.19 21.71
N THR A 78 17.95 5.80 22.46
CA THR A 78 18.30 4.40 22.76
C THR A 78 17.23 3.63 23.56
N ASN A 79 16.25 4.34 24.16
CA ASN A 79 15.10 3.77 24.83
C ASN A 79 13.88 3.54 23.93
N LEU A 80 13.94 3.95 22.66
CA LEU A 80 12.81 3.91 21.74
C LEU A 80 12.43 2.46 21.40
N GLU A 81 11.16 2.14 21.63
CA GLU A 81 10.55 0.84 21.33
C GLU A 81 9.59 0.92 20.14
N VAL A 82 8.91 2.06 19.99
CA VAL A 82 7.89 2.27 18.96
C VAL A 82 8.19 3.56 18.19
N LEU A 83 8.33 3.43 16.87
CA LEU A 83 8.53 4.55 15.96
C LEU A 83 7.46 4.50 14.86
N ASN A 84 6.55 5.48 14.87
CA ASN A 84 5.53 5.63 13.84
C ASN A 84 5.85 6.85 12.96
N ILE A 85 5.98 6.63 11.65
CA ILE A 85 6.20 7.64 10.60
C ILE A 85 5.22 7.41 9.43
N GLU A 86 4.08 6.78 9.72
CA GLU A 86 2.99 6.55 8.76
C GLU A 86 2.64 7.86 8.03
N ARG A 87 2.38 7.81 6.73
CA ARG A 87 1.95 8.96 5.91
C ARG A 87 2.90 10.15 6.00
N ASN A 88 4.11 9.93 5.50
CA ASN A 88 5.13 10.96 5.30
C ASN A 88 5.65 10.89 3.84
N LYS A 89 6.83 11.44 3.59
CA LYS A 89 7.43 11.53 2.26
C LYS A 89 8.83 10.88 2.21
N LEU A 90 9.11 9.90 3.07
CA LEU A 90 10.40 9.23 3.11
C LEU A 90 10.63 8.45 1.81
N ASN A 91 11.78 8.64 1.18
CA ASN A 91 12.14 7.96 -0.08
C ASN A 91 13.16 6.81 0.10
N CYS A 92 13.78 6.71 1.28
CA CYS A 92 14.72 5.67 1.64
C CYS A 92 14.53 5.25 3.11
N PHE A 93 14.93 4.02 3.42
CA PHE A 93 14.96 3.53 4.80
C PHE A 93 16.01 4.32 5.62
N PRO A 94 15.68 4.84 6.82
CA PRO A 94 16.63 5.64 7.60
C PRO A 94 17.82 4.82 8.10
N LYS A 95 19.04 5.33 7.85
CA LYS A 95 20.27 4.70 8.30
C LYS A 95 20.44 4.79 9.81
N GLY A 96 21.08 3.78 10.41
CA GLY A 96 21.44 3.79 11.82
C GLY A 96 20.31 3.44 12.80
N LEU A 97 19.11 3.10 12.32
CA LEU A 97 18.04 2.56 13.17
C LEU A 97 18.45 1.26 13.90
N SER A 98 19.42 0.53 13.34
CA SER A 98 20.11 -0.60 13.97
C SER A 98 20.75 -0.29 15.34
N LYS A 99 21.02 0.98 15.64
CA LYS A 99 21.53 1.43 16.95
C LYS A 99 20.44 1.45 18.03
N LEU A 100 19.18 1.51 17.64
CA LEU A 100 18.04 1.57 18.56
C LEU A 100 17.66 0.15 18.99
N LYS A 101 18.48 -0.44 19.86
CA LYS A 101 18.40 -1.85 20.24
C LYS A 101 17.11 -2.26 20.95
N LYS A 102 16.28 -1.32 21.40
CA LYS A 102 14.98 -1.59 22.00
C LYS A 102 13.81 -1.49 21.01
N LEU A 103 14.03 -1.13 19.75
CA LEU A 103 12.95 -1.03 18.77
C LEU A 103 12.25 -2.38 18.59
N ARG A 104 10.93 -2.34 18.72
CA ARG A 104 10.00 -3.48 18.59
C ARG A 104 8.98 -3.24 17.49
N VAL A 105 8.59 -1.99 17.26
CA VAL A 105 7.60 -1.63 16.23
C VAL A 105 8.13 -0.47 15.39
N ILE A 106 8.19 -0.70 14.09
CA ILE A 106 8.44 0.34 13.09
C ILE A 106 7.23 0.38 12.16
N ASP A 107 6.61 1.54 12.07
CA ASP A 107 5.51 1.81 11.15
C ASP A 107 5.89 2.91 10.17
N PHE A 108 6.21 2.52 8.93
CA PHE A 108 6.54 3.39 7.80
C PHE A 108 5.49 3.31 6.70
N GLU A 109 4.26 2.95 7.03
CA GLU A 109 3.15 2.88 6.07
C GLU A 109 2.99 4.19 5.28
N ASN A 110 2.56 4.12 4.01
CA ASN A 110 2.25 5.27 3.15
C ASN A 110 3.42 6.27 3.05
N ASN A 111 4.58 5.78 2.62
CA ASN A 111 5.74 6.62 2.28
C ASN A 111 6.14 6.33 0.82
N PHE A 112 7.33 6.80 0.41
CA PHE A 112 7.87 6.58 -0.94
C PHE A 112 9.15 5.72 -0.90
N ILE A 113 9.33 4.88 0.11
CA ILE A 113 10.56 4.11 0.31
C ILE A 113 10.77 3.16 -0.86
N THR A 114 11.91 3.30 -1.53
CA THR A 114 12.26 2.51 -2.73
C THR A 114 13.15 1.31 -2.43
N SER A 115 13.90 1.36 -1.33
CA SER A 115 14.77 0.27 -0.88
C SER A 115 14.96 0.25 0.63
N ILE A 116 15.26 -0.94 1.15
CA ILE A 116 15.71 -1.18 2.52
C ILE A 116 17.17 -1.63 2.43
N ASP A 117 18.04 -1.07 3.25
CA ASP A 117 19.45 -1.47 3.29
C ASP A 117 19.68 -2.68 4.21
N GLN A 118 20.90 -3.22 4.15
CA GLN A 118 21.31 -4.39 4.94
C GLN A 118 21.29 -4.16 6.47
N GLU A 119 21.27 -2.91 6.95
CA GLU A 119 21.27 -2.63 8.40
C GLU A 119 19.97 -3.06 9.08
N ILE A 120 18.88 -3.26 8.32
CA ILE A 120 17.61 -3.78 8.85
C ILE A 120 17.84 -5.05 9.67
N GLY A 121 18.73 -5.94 9.21
CA GLY A 121 19.00 -7.21 9.88
C GLY A 121 19.67 -7.08 11.25
N ALA A 122 20.13 -5.88 11.63
CA ALA A 122 20.75 -5.59 12.93
C ALA A 122 19.76 -5.02 13.98
N ILE A 123 18.47 -4.88 13.63
CA ILE A 123 17.40 -4.49 14.56
C ILE A 123 16.84 -5.75 15.25
N GLU A 124 17.63 -6.33 16.15
CA GLU A 124 17.44 -7.68 16.70
C GLU A 124 16.08 -7.93 17.40
N ASN A 125 15.48 -6.89 18.00
CA ASN A 125 14.25 -6.99 18.79
C ASN A 125 12.98 -6.58 18.03
N LEU A 126 13.06 -6.36 16.71
CA LEU A 126 11.92 -5.93 15.92
C LEU A 126 10.85 -7.03 15.86
N GLU A 127 9.63 -6.72 16.29
CA GLU A 127 8.48 -7.62 16.29
C GLU A 127 7.48 -7.29 15.17
N VAL A 128 7.34 -6.01 14.83
CA VAL A 128 6.43 -5.54 13.78
C VAL A 128 7.18 -4.58 12.86
N LEU A 129 7.15 -4.89 11.56
CA LEU A 129 7.63 -4.02 10.50
C LEU A 129 6.50 -3.74 9.52
N ASP A 130 5.98 -2.52 9.55
CA ASP A 130 4.97 -2.03 8.62
C ASP A 130 5.58 -1.16 7.54
N LEU A 131 5.48 -1.62 6.29
CA LEU A 131 5.94 -0.96 5.07
C LEU A 131 4.83 -0.91 4.03
N PHE A 132 3.57 -1.00 4.48
CA PHE A 132 2.39 -0.89 3.64
C PHE A 132 2.43 0.37 2.76
N PHE A 133 2.05 0.27 1.49
CA PHE A 133 2.00 1.38 0.53
C PHE A 133 3.32 2.17 0.46
N ASN A 134 4.33 1.54 -0.11
CA ASN A 134 5.63 2.12 -0.43
C ASN A 134 6.03 1.77 -1.87
N ASN A 135 7.26 2.06 -2.27
CA ASN A 135 7.77 1.83 -3.62
C ASN A 135 8.85 0.73 -3.68
N LEU A 136 8.85 -0.21 -2.75
CA LEU A 136 9.88 -1.26 -2.66
C LEU A 136 9.81 -2.20 -3.87
N THR A 137 10.96 -2.54 -4.45
CA THR A 137 11.06 -3.50 -5.56
C THR A 137 11.63 -4.86 -5.15
N SER A 138 12.31 -4.91 -4.01
CA SER A 138 12.89 -6.11 -3.40
C SER A 138 13.12 -5.89 -1.90
N LEU A 139 13.47 -6.97 -1.19
CA LEU A 139 13.98 -6.93 0.18
C LEU A 139 15.44 -7.41 0.21
N PRO A 140 16.28 -6.88 1.10
CA PRO A 140 17.63 -7.40 1.34
C PRO A 140 17.58 -8.79 2.01
N ALA A 141 18.59 -9.63 1.78
CA ALA A 141 18.71 -10.95 2.40
C ALA A 141 18.74 -10.87 3.94
N GLU A 142 19.26 -9.77 4.47
CA GLU A 142 19.36 -9.46 5.88
C GLU A 142 18.00 -9.34 6.58
N ILE A 143 16.89 -9.25 5.85
CA ILE A 143 15.55 -9.35 6.44
C ILE A 143 15.41 -10.64 7.27
N GLY A 144 16.03 -11.74 6.83
CA GLY A 144 16.00 -13.03 7.54
C GLY A 144 16.75 -13.05 8.88
N ASN A 145 17.43 -11.96 9.25
CA ASN A 145 18.10 -11.81 10.55
C ASN A 145 17.16 -11.26 11.64
N LEU A 146 15.96 -10.78 11.29
CA LEU A 146 14.96 -10.29 12.23
C LEU A 146 14.28 -11.43 13.01
N LYS A 147 15.01 -12.08 13.91
CA LYS A 147 14.55 -13.32 14.58
C LYS A 147 13.31 -13.14 15.46
N MET A 148 13.03 -11.93 15.92
CA MET A 148 11.87 -11.61 16.76
C MET A 148 10.64 -11.18 15.96
N LEU A 149 10.75 -11.07 14.63
CA LEU A 149 9.68 -10.54 13.80
C LEU A 149 8.47 -11.47 13.80
N LYS A 150 7.31 -10.91 14.13
CA LYS A 150 6.00 -11.57 14.18
C LYS A 150 5.09 -11.10 13.06
N GLU A 151 5.16 -9.82 12.69
CA GLU A 151 4.35 -9.26 11.62
C GLU A 151 5.21 -8.50 10.63
N LEU A 152 5.11 -8.88 9.35
CA LEU A 152 5.75 -8.20 8.23
C LEU A 152 4.67 -7.81 7.22
N LYS A 153 4.46 -6.50 7.07
CA LYS A 153 3.45 -5.95 6.16
C LYS A 153 4.13 -5.21 5.03
N LEU A 154 3.97 -5.71 3.82
CA LEU A 154 4.61 -5.25 2.59
C LEU A 154 3.58 -4.95 1.50
N SER A 155 2.30 -4.87 1.86
CA SER A 155 1.24 -4.71 0.88
C SER A 155 1.33 -3.38 0.14
N GLY A 156 0.92 -3.35 -1.13
CA GLY A 156 0.91 -2.13 -1.94
C GLY A 156 2.32 -1.64 -2.29
N ASN A 157 3.22 -2.56 -2.65
CA ASN A 157 4.57 -2.24 -3.11
C ASN A 157 4.80 -2.74 -4.54
N ASN A 158 6.03 -2.67 -5.03
CA ASN A 158 6.44 -3.14 -6.36
C ASN A 158 7.34 -4.38 -6.30
N ILE A 159 7.25 -5.19 -5.23
CA ILE A 159 8.17 -6.30 -4.97
C ILE A 159 7.99 -7.37 -6.04
N THR A 160 9.09 -7.73 -6.71
CA THR A 160 9.07 -8.73 -7.79
C THR A 160 9.47 -10.13 -7.32
N HIS A 161 10.29 -10.22 -6.27
CA HIS A 161 10.78 -11.46 -5.69
C HIS A 161 11.05 -11.27 -4.19
N LEU A 162 10.96 -12.35 -3.42
CA LEU A 162 11.43 -12.40 -2.03
C LEU A 162 12.77 -13.11 -1.93
N PRO A 163 13.68 -12.69 -1.03
CA PRO A 163 14.90 -13.45 -0.75
C PRO A 163 14.58 -14.79 -0.07
N ALA A 164 15.36 -15.83 -0.35
CA ALA A 164 15.22 -17.14 0.29
C ALA A 164 15.34 -17.05 1.83
N GLU A 165 16.08 -16.05 2.31
CA GLU A 165 16.25 -15.73 3.72
C GLU A 165 14.95 -15.40 4.45
N ILE A 166 13.86 -15.11 3.74
CA ILE A 166 12.53 -14.94 4.36
C ILE A 166 12.16 -16.15 5.23
N GLY A 167 12.53 -17.37 4.81
CA GLY A 167 12.28 -18.60 5.57
C GLY A 167 13.05 -18.72 6.89
N LYS A 168 13.96 -17.78 7.18
CA LYS A 168 14.66 -17.70 8.47
C LYS A 168 13.84 -17.00 9.55
N LEU A 169 12.70 -16.38 9.20
CA LEU A 169 11.79 -15.67 10.10
C LEU A 169 10.84 -16.64 10.83
N THR A 170 11.37 -17.61 11.55
CA THR A 170 10.57 -18.72 12.12
C THR A 170 9.54 -18.29 13.17
N ASN A 171 9.61 -17.06 13.69
CA ASN A 171 8.63 -16.49 14.61
C ASN A 171 7.53 -15.68 13.91
N LEU A 172 7.57 -15.56 12.58
CA LEU A 172 6.61 -14.80 11.81
C LEU A 172 5.23 -15.47 11.89
N VAL A 173 4.24 -14.67 12.27
CA VAL A 173 2.83 -15.05 12.43
C VAL A 173 2.01 -14.51 11.26
N LYS A 174 2.32 -13.29 10.80
CA LYS A 174 1.62 -12.63 9.69
C LYS A 174 2.60 -12.14 8.65
N LEU A 175 2.36 -12.53 7.41
CA LEU A 175 3.09 -12.04 6.24
C LEU A 175 2.08 -11.50 5.23
N ASN A 176 2.05 -10.19 5.07
CA ASN A 176 1.19 -9.54 4.08
C ASN A 176 2.04 -9.05 2.89
N LEU A 177 1.83 -9.65 1.73
CA LEU A 177 2.47 -9.37 0.44
C LEU A 177 1.45 -8.90 -0.62
N GLN A 178 0.24 -8.57 -0.18
CA GLN A 178 -0.88 -8.13 -1.01
C GLN A 178 -0.45 -7.00 -1.99
N SER A 179 -0.99 -6.93 -3.20
CA SER A 179 -0.72 -5.85 -4.17
C SER A 179 0.78 -5.62 -4.42
N ASN A 180 1.46 -6.64 -4.93
CA ASN A 180 2.85 -6.60 -5.36
C ASN A 180 2.99 -7.19 -6.77
N LYS A 181 4.23 -7.45 -7.22
CA LYS A 181 4.54 -7.97 -8.56
C LYS A 181 5.20 -9.36 -8.50
N LEU A 182 4.98 -10.12 -7.43
CA LEU A 182 5.58 -11.45 -7.22
C LEU A 182 5.09 -12.43 -8.27
N ASN A 183 5.99 -13.17 -8.90
CA ASN A 183 5.63 -14.27 -9.81
C ASN A 183 5.55 -15.63 -9.11
N GLU A 184 6.25 -15.76 -7.99
CA GLU A 184 6.32 -16.95 -7.16
C GLU A 184 6.68 -16.58 -5.72
N LEU A 185 6.47 -17.52 -4.80
CA LEU A 185 7.07 -17.48 -3.47
C LEU A 185 8.26 -18.43 -3.44
N PRO A 186 9.39 -18.06 -2.80
CA PRO A 186 10.48 -19.00 -2.58
C PRO A 186 10.00 -20.17 -1.70
N ILE A 187 10.49 -21.38 -1.97
CA ILE A 187 10.10 -22.59 -1.22
C ILE A 187 10.40 -22.45 0.28
N GLU A 188 11.36 -21.60 0.64
CA GLU A 188 11.72 -21.26 2.00
C GLU A 188 10.57 -20.67 2.83
N VAL A 189 9.51 -20.12 2.22
CA VAL A 189 8.28 -19.74 2.94
C VAL A 189 7.68 -20.94 3.70
N ALA A 190 7.87 -22.18 3.21
CA ALA A 190 7.44 -23.39 3.91
C ALA A 190 8.17 -23.63 5.25
N LYS A 191 9.25 -22.89 5.54
CA LYS A 191 9.96 -22.94 6.83
C LYS A 191 9.28 -22.07 7.90
N LEU A 192 8.30 -21.25 7.54
CA LEU A 192 7.58 -20.36 8.44
C LEU A 192 6.50 -21.13 9.22
N ILE A 193 6.93 -22.08 10.07
CA ILE A 193 6.06 -23.01 10.80
C ILE A 193 5.06 -22.34 11.75
N ASN A 194 5.29 -21.07 12.13
CA ASN A 194 4.41 -20.28 12.98
C ASN A 194 3.47 -19.36 12.21
N LEU A 195 3.52 -19.36 10.88
CA LEU A 195 2.72 -18.47 10.05
C LEU A 195 1.25 -18.86 10.14
N GLU A 196 0.42 -17.90 10.54
CA GLU A 196 -1.02 -18.05 10.68
C GLU A 196 -1.78 -17.35 9.54
N GLU A 197 -1.22 -16.25 9.03
CA GLU A 197 -1.81 -15.43 7.97
C GLU A 197 -0.75 -15.15 6.88
N LEU A 198 -1.08 -15.56 5.65
CA LEU A 198 -0.29 -15.28 4.46
C LEU A 198 -1.20 -14.66 3.42
N ASP A 199 -1.06 -13.36 3.21
CA ASP A 199 -1.78 -12.64 2.16
C ASP A 199 -0.84 -12.42 0.97
N ILE A 200 -1.20 -12.97 -0.18
CA ILE A 200 -0.46 -12.84 -1.45
C ILE A 200 -1.34 -12.31 -2.58
N TRP A 201 -2.49 -11.74 -2.23
CA TRP A 201 -3.46 -11.29 -3.20
C TRP A 201 -2.91 -10.16 -4.09
N ALA A 202 -3.46 -9.98 -5.30
CA ALA A 202 -2.98 -9.01 -6.31
C ALA A 202 -1.46 -9.09 -6.56
N ASN A 203 -0.97 -10.31 -6.83
CA ASN A 203 0.36 -10.58 -7.36
C ASN A 203 0.23 -11.33 -8.71
N ASN A 204 1.37 -11.65 -9.33
CA ASN A 204 1.46 -12.47 -10.54
C ASN A 204 1.70 -13.97 -10.23
N ILE A 205 1.43 -14.41 -8.99
CA ILE A 205 1.68 -15.78 -8.53
C ILE A 205 0.68 -16.74 -9.18
N LYS A 206 1.18 -17.69 -9.97
CA LYS A 206 0.35 -18.69 -10.67
C LYS A 206 0.04 -19.92 -9.82
N SER A 207 0.99 -20.31 -8.98
CA SER A 207 0.89 -21.48 -8.12
C SER A 207 1.75 -21.29 -6.89
N VAL A 208 1.31 -21.90 -5.79
CA VAL A 208 2.07 -21.96 -4.54
C VAL A 208 2.43 -23.43 -4.29
N HIS A 209 3.64 -23.69 -3.80
CA HIS A 209 4.11 -25.05 -3.48
C HIS A 209 3.28 -25.65 -2.34
N ASP A 210 2.96 -26.95 -2.42
CA ASP A 210 2.07 -27.63 -1.46
C ASP A 210 2.59 -27.55 -0.01
N ASP A 211 3.90 -27.58 0.21
CA ASP A 211 4.50 -27.39 1.55
C ASP A 211 4.13 -26.04 2.19
N ILE A 212 3.98 -24.96 1.40
CA ILE A 212 3.52 -23.67 1.90
C ILE A 212 2.03 -23.74 2.24
N LYS A 213 1.24 -24.44 1.41
CA LYS A 213 -0.20 -24.63 1.61
C LYS A 213 -0.53 -25.42 2.88
N ASN A 214 0.34 -26.37 3.19
CA ASN A 214 0.19 -27.31 4.29
C ASN A 214 0.91 -26.84 5.56
N LEU A 215 1.28 -25.56 5.65
CA LEU A 215 1.87 -24.99 6.87
C LEU A 215 0.94 -25.24 8.07
N PRO A 216 1.48 -25.71 9.20
CA PRO A 216 0.68 -26.35 10.24
C PRO A 216 -0.26 -25.39 10.99
N LYS A 217 0.06 -24.09 11.00
CA LYS A 217 -0.73 -23.05 11.68
C LYS A 217 -1.47 -22.12 10.74
N LEU A 218 -1.36 -22.33 9.43
CA LEU A 218 -1.89 -21.41 8.45
C LEU A 218 -3.42 -21.50 8.43
N LYS A 219 -4.09 -20.49 8.98
CA LYS A 219 -5.55 -20.44 9.12
C LYS A 219 -6.19 -19.71 7.96
N ASN A 220 -5.60 -18.56 7.63
CA ASN A 220 -6.06 -17.68 6.57
C ASN A 220 -5.08 -17.80 5.41
N PHE A 221 -5.28 -18.86 4.64
CA PHE A 221 -4.62 -19.03 3.38
C PHE A 221 -5.61 -18.79 2.25
N GLU A 222 -5.77 -17.52 1.86
CA GLU A 222 -6.42 -17.21 0.60
C GLU A 222 -5.44 -17.51 -0.55
N LEU A 223 -5.33 -18.79 -0.88
CA LEU A 223 -4.47 -19.29 -1.95
C LEU A 223 -4.96 -18.91 -3.35
N ILE A 224 -6.22 -18.55 -3.48
CA ILE A 224 -6.87 -18.58 -4.78
C ILE A 224 -6.90 -17.17 -5.32
N VAL A 225 -6.05 -16.90 -6.32
CA VAL A 225 -6.47 -16.42 -7.66
C VAL A 225 -7.81 -15.68 -7.61
N ASN A 226 -7.88 -14.60 -6.83
CA ASN A 226 -9.13 -13.87 -6.69
C ASN A 226 -9.22 -12.86 -7.82
N VAL A 227 -8.19 -12.71 -8.67
CA VAL A 227 -8.36 -12.03 -9.96
C VAL A 227 -9.55 -12.65 -10.68
N GLU A 228 -9.65 -13.97 -10.81
CA GLU A 228 -10.80 -14.60 -11.49
C GLU A 228 -12.14 -14.37 -10.80
N LYS A 229 -12.21 -14.57 -9.48
CA LYS A 229 -13.48 -14.48 -8.74
C LYS A 229 -13.87 -13.03 -8.39
N LEU A 230 -12.92 -12.14 -8.14
CA LEU A 230 -13.15 -10.69 -8.04
C LEU A 230 -13.48 -10.11 -9.40
N ASN A 231 -12.80 -10.52 -10.47
CA ASN A 231 -13.18 -10.07 -11.82
C ASN A 231 -14.53 -10.64 -12.21
N LYS A 232 -14.87 -11.88 -11.83
CA LYS A 232 -16.23 -12.41 -11.99
C LYS A 232 -17.24 -11.56 -11.22
N LYS A 233 -16.96 -11.18 -9.97
CA LYS A 233 -17.83 -10.29 -9.20
C LYS A 233 -17.90 -8.86 -9.76
N LEU A 234 -16.79 -8.34 -10.27
CA LEU A 234 -16.72 -7.04 -10.95
C LEU A 234 -17.54 -7.09 -12.24
N ILE A 235 -17.48 -8.19 -12.98
CA ILE A 235 -18.31 -8.45 -14.17
C ILE A 235 -19.78 -8.48 -13.78
N GLU A 236 -20.15 -9.25 -12.76
CA GLU A 236 -21.52 -9.35 -12.25
C GLU A 236 -22.05 -7.98 -11.78
N ALA A 237 -21.24 -7.22 -11.02
CA ALA A 237 -21.59 -5.88 -10.55
C ALA A 237 -21.71 -4.87 -11.71
N SER A 238 -20.82 -4.94 -12.70
CA SER A 238 -20.88 -4.12 -13.92
C SER A 238 -22.15 -4.39 -14.73
N GLN A 239 -22.54 -5.68 -14.88
CA GLN A 239 -23.77 -6.07 -15.56
C GLN A 239 -25.04 -5.63 -14.82
N ALA A 240 -24.99 -5.59 -13.48
CA ALA A 240 -26.09 -5.15 -12.63
C ALA A 240 -26.13 -3.62 -12.38
N ASP A 241 -25.17 -2.86 -12.91
CA ASP A 241 -24.96 -1.43 -12.63
C ASP A 241 -24.78 -1.09 -11.13
N ASP A 242 -24.23 -2.04 -10.34
CA ASP A 242 -23.95 -1.87 -8.91
C ASP A 242 -22.60 -1.18 -8.70
N VAL A 243 -22.60 0.15 -8.74
CA VAL A 243 -21.41 1.00 -8.60
C VAL A 243 -20.72 0.80 -7.24
N VAL A 244 -21.45 0.46 -6.18
CA VAL A 244 -20.89 0.28 -4.83
C VAL A 244 -20.06 -0.99 -4.79
N VAL A 245 -20.63 -2.10 -5.25
CA VAL A 245 -19.92 -3.39 -5.30
C VAL A 245 -18.79 -3.35 -6.31
N ALA A 246 -18.98 -2.72 -7.48
CA ALA A 246 -17.90 -2.57 -8.45
C ALA A 246 -16.72 -1.78 -7.87
N LYS A 247 -16.99 -0.67 -7.15
CA LYS A 247 -15.95 0.10 -6.47
C LYS A 247 -15.26 -0.73 -5.38
N GLU A 248 -16.03 -1.50 -4.62
CA GLU A 248 -15.48 -2.41 -3.61
C GLU A 248 -14.55 -3.46 -4.26
N MET A 249 -14.95 -4.06 -5.38
CA MET A 249 -14.12 -5.05 -6.09
C MET A 249 -12.87 -4.41 -6.71
N LEU A 250 -12.94 -3.17 -7.21
CA LEU A 250 -11.78 -2.43 -7.72
C LEU A 250 -10.80 -2.04 -6.59
N VAL A 251 -11.31 -1.63 -5.42
CA VAL A 251 -10.49 -1.38 -4.22
C VAL A 251 -9.87 -2.68 -3.73
N LYS A 252 -10.63 -3.76 -3.75
CA LYS A 252 -10.16 -5.13 -3.60
C LYS A 252 -9.55 -5.65 -4.90
N GLY A 253 -8.95 -4.78 -5.74
CA GLY A 253 -8.06 -5.02 -6.91
C GLY A 253 -8.44 -6.09 -7.93
N ALA A 254 -9.73 -6.19 -8.24
CA ALA A 254 -10.15 -6.69 -9.54
C ALA A 254 -9.41 -5.91 -10.66
N ASP A 255 -8.91 -6.63 -11.66
CA ASP A 255 -8.24 -6.05 -12.82
C ASP A 255 -9.26 -5.79 -13.92
N VAL A 256 -9.50 -4.50 -14.21
CA VAL A 256 -10.38 -4.04 -15.29
C VAL A 256 -9.94 -4.48 -16.69
N ASN A 257 -8.77 -5.10 -16.86
CA ASN A 257 -8.29 -5.60 -18.14
C ASN A 257 -8.18 -7.13 -18.18
N TYR A 258 -8.60 -7.85 -17.14
CA TYR A 258 -8.42 -9.30 -17.02
C TYR A 258 -9.03 -10.09 -18.19
N LYS A 259 -8.31 -11.04 -18.78
CA LYS A 259 -8.83 -11.82 -19.92
C LYS A 259 -9.47 -13.13 -19.47
N TRP A 260 -10.76 -13.33 -19.72
CA TRP A 260 -11.48 -14.59 -19.45
C TRP A 260 -11.95 -15.26 -20.74
N LYS A 261 -12.17 -16.57 -20.70
CA LYS A 261 -12.67 -17.36 -21.84
C LYS A 261 -14.10 -17.84 -21.60
N ASP A 262 -14.96 -17.66 -22.59
CA ASP A 262 -16.30 -18.25 -22.57
C ASP A 262 -16.27 -19.77 -22.85
N TYR A 263 -17.44 -20.42 -22.79
CA TYR A 263 -17.59 -21.86 -23.09
C TYR A 263 -17.23 -22.24 -24.53
N ALA A 264 -17.12 -21.27 -25.44
CA ALA A 264 -16.68 -21.45 -26.82
C ALA A 264 -15.17 -21.19 -27.01
N GLY A 265 -14.46 -20.79 -25.95
CA GLY A 265 -13.01 -20.55 -25.95
C GLY A 265 -12.59 -19.15 -26.41
N THR A 266 -13.52 -18.19 -26.53
CA THR A 266 -13.25 -16.82 -26.98
C THR A 266 -12.70 -15.97 -25.82
N GLU A 267 -11.59 -15.25 -26.03
CA GLU A 267 -10.94 -14.41 -24.99
C GLU A 267 -11.51 -12.98 -24.89
N PHE A 268 -11.77 -12.50 -23.66
CA PHE A 268 -12.35 -11.17 -23.39
C PHE A 268 -11.70 -10.46 -22.19
N THR A 269 -11.30 -9.18 -22.32
CA THR A 269 -10.74 -8.33 -21.23
C THR A 269 -11.82 -7.80 -20.26
N THR A 270 -11.52 -7.61 -18.96
CA THR A 270 -12.49 -7.35 -17.87
C THR A 270 -12.92 -5.89 -17.70
N ALA A 271 -13.06 -5.18 -18.81
CA ALA A 271 -13.78 -3.91 -18.84
C ALA A 271 -15.19 -4.16 -19.43
N LEU A 272 -15.81 -5.27 -19.01
CA LEU A 272 -16.69 -6.05 -19.86
C LEU A 272 -17.92 -5.28 -20.38
N PHE A 273 -17.95 -5.26 -21.71
CA PHE A 273 -19.09 -5.44 -22.61
C PHE A 273 -20.12 -4.33 -22.81
N GLU A 274 -20.67 -3.68 -21.78
CA GLU A 274 -21.85 -2.82 -22.00
C GLU A 274 -22.18 -1.92 -20.80
N ALA A 275 -21.20 -1.21 -20.22
CA ALA A 275 -21.45 -0.35 -19.05
C ALA A 275 -22.59 0.67 -19.35
N LYS A 276 -23.72 0.49 -18.66
CA LYS A 276 -25.01 1.16 -18.96
C LYS A 276 -25.16 2.55 -18.33
N SER A 277 -24.38 2.88 -17.30
CA SER A 277 -24.44 4.17 -16.61
C SER A 277 -23.15 4.98 -16.66
N LEU A 278 -23.31 6.31 -16.66
CA LEU A 278 -22.20 7.27 -16.68
C LEU A 278 -21.30 7.16 -15.42
N ASN A 279 -21.87 6.77 -14.28
CA ASN A 279 -21.14 6.63 -13.03
C ASN A 279 -20.24 5.38 -13.04
N MET A 280 -20.73 4.25 -13.55
CA MET A 280 -19.91 3.04 -13.73
C MET A 280 -18.76 3.29 -14.71
N ILE A 281 -19.03 4.00 -15.82
CA ILE A 281 -18.01 4.38 -16.81
C ILE A 281 -16.91 5.25 -16.17
N ARG A 282 -17.29 6.29 -15.42
CA ARG A 282 -16.32 7.17 -14.73
C ARG A 282 -15.48 6.41 -13.71
N LEU A 283 -16.09 5.49 -12.97
CA LEU A 283 -15.41 4.65 -11.98
C LEU A 283 -14.39 3.72 -12.63
N LEU A 284 -14.72 3.06 -13.74
CA LEU A 284 -13.80 2.19 -14.47
C LEU A 284 -12.67 3.00 -15.14
N LEU A 285 -12.97 4.18 -15.68
CA LEU A 285 -11.96 5.08 -16.28
C LEU A 285 -10.98 5.65 -15.25
N SER A 286 -11.40 5.90 -14.01
CA SER A 286 -10.51 6.37 -12.95
C SER A 286 -9.53 5.29 -12.47
N HIS A 287 -9.73 4.03 -12.87
CA HIS A 287 -8.87 2.89 -12.57
C HIS A 287 -8.19 2.33 -13.84
N GLU A 288 -7.93 3.20 -14.85
CA GLU A 288 -7.13 2.90 -16.05
C GLU A 288 -7.66 1.76 -16.96
N ALA A 289 -8.99 1.66 -17.13
CA ALA A 289 -9.57 0.76 -18.13
C ALA A 289 -9.18 1.20 -19.56
N ASP A 290 -8.15 0.57 -20.14
CA ASP A 290 -7.59 0.93 -21.44
C ASP A 290 -8.37 0.28 -22.58
N ALA A 291 -9.57 0.82 -22.86
CA ALA A 291 -10.36 0.42 -24.02
C ALA A 291 -9.94 1.19 -25.29
N SER A 292 -8.65 1.15 -25.67
CA SER A 292 -8.09 1.74 -26.89
C SER A 292 -8.31 3.27 -27.02
N ILE A 293 -7.23 4.00 -27.19
CA ILE A 293 -7.14 5.46 -27.37
C ILE A 293 -8.15 6.05 -28.39
N LYS A 294 -8.72 5.26 -29.32
CA LYS A 294 -9.80 5.67 -30.24
C LYS A 294 -11.20 5.79 -29.60
N ARG A 295 -11.56 4.94 -28.63
CA ARG A 295 -12.84 5.06 -27.91
C ARG A 295 -12.78 6.12 -26.83
N HIS A 296 -11.59 6.35 -26.24
CA HIS A 296 -11.34 7.37 -25.23
C HIS A 296 -11.65 8.79 -25.72
N LYS A 297 -11.17 9.17 -26.93
CA LYS A 297 -11.50 10.48 -27.52
C LYS A 297 -12.97 10.63 -27.89
N ARG A 298 -13.62 9.57 -28.38
CA ARG A 298 -15.06 9.59 -28.70
C ARG A 298 -15.92 9.68 -27.45
N ALA A 299 -15.62 8.88 -26.42
CA ALA A 299 -16.35 8.89 -25.15
C ALA A 299 -16.21 10.25 -24.44
N GLN A 300 -14.99 10.80 -24.34
CA GLN A 300 -14.78 12.13 -23.75
C GLN A 300 -15.44 13.25 -24.56
N SER A 301 -15.47 13.15 -25.90
CA SER A 301 -16.16 14.14 -26.74
C SER A 301 -17.68 14.03 -26.59
N SER A 302 -18.23 12.83 -26.51
CA SER A 302 -19.66 12.61 -26.28
C SER A 302 -20.09 13.03 -24.87
N ILE A 303 -19.26 12.79 -23.85
CA ILE A 303 -19.50 13.21 -22.46
C ILE A 303 -19.46 14.74 -22.35
N LYS A 304 -18.46 15.42 -22.94
CA LYS A 304 -18.40 16.89 -22.92
C LYS A 304 -19.59 17.55 -23.62
N VAL A 305 -20.07 16.95 -24.71
CA VAL A 305 -21.26 17.46 -25.43
C VAL A 305 -22.54 17.22 -24.64
N TRP A 306 -22.67 16.06 -23.97
CA TRP A 306 -23.81 15.78 -23.09
C TRP A 306 -23.83 16.66 -21.83
N GLU A 307 -22.67 16.86 -21.19
CA GLU A 307 -22.50 17.74 -20.04
C GLU A 307 -22.81 19.20 -20.38
N SER A 308 -22.54 19.64 -21.62
CA SER A 308 -22.94 20.98 -22.10
C SER A 308 -24.43 21.13 -22.41
N ASP A 309 -25.14 20.03 -22.69
CA ASP A 309 -26.57 20.05 -23.06
C ASP A 309 -27.54 19.78 -21.88
N SER A 310 -27.02 19.42 -20.70
CA SER A 310 -27.77 19.27 -19.43
C SER A 310 -29.14 18.57 -19.55
N LYS A 311 -29.19 17.22 -19.50
CA LYS A 311 -30.42 16.46 -19.22
C LYS A 311 -30.14 15.00 -18.81
N ASN A 312 -31.05 14.49 -17.98
CA ASN A 312 -31.07 13.21 -17.26
C ASN A 312 -30.50 11.96 -17.97
N THR A 313 -30.05 11.02 -17.15
CA THR A 313 -29.37 9.75 -17.49
C THR A 313 -30.11 8.82 -18.46
N ASP A 314 -31.42 8.95 -18.62
CA ASP A 314 -32.24 8.03 -19.43
C ASP A 314 -32.18 8.29 -20.95
N GLU A 315 -31.57 9.40 -21.40
CA GLU A 315 -31.55 9.79 -22.83
C GLU A 315 -30.22 9.48 -23.55
N TYR A 316 -29.20 8.96 -22.86
CA TYR A 316 -27.86 8.78 -23.44
C TYR A 316 -27.83 7.73 -24.57
N GLU A 317 -28.60 6.65 -24.46
CA GLU A 317 -28.71 5.65 -25.54
C GLU A 317 -29.38 6.24 -26.79
N SER A 318 -30.45 7.03 -26.62
CA SER A 318 -31.15 7.72 -27.70
C SER A 318 -30.26 8.72 -28.43
N PHE A 319 -29.41 9.44 -27.68
CA PHE A 319 -28.41 10.38 -28.18
C PHE A 319 -27.37 9.71 -29.10
N LEU A 320 -26.90 8.51 -28.76
CA LEU A 320 -25.92 7.77 -29.57
C LEU A 320 -26.49 7.31 -30.92
N THR A 321 -27.77 6.93 -30.98
CA THR A 321 -28.45 6.49 -32.21
C THR A 321 -28.65 7.60 -33.24
N LYS A 322 -28.86 8.85 -32.82
CA LYS A 322 -29.20 9.96 -33.74
C LYS A 322 -28.01 10.58 -34.49
N ARG A 323 -26.76 10.33 -34.07
CA ARG A 323 -25.60 11.12 -34.50
C ARG A 323 -24.41 10.34 -35.05
N HIS A 324 -24.54 9.03 -35.27
CA HIS A 324 -23.44 8.20 -35.78
C HIS A 324 -23.71 7.61 -37.18
N SER A 325 -22.61 7.44 -37.93
CA SER A 325 -22.50 6.90 -39.30
C SER A 325 -23.34 5.62 -39.53
N PRO A 326 -23.82 5.32 -40.76
CA PRO A 326 -24.57 4.11 -41.11
C PRO A 326 -23.99 2.77 -40.62
N ASP A 327 -22.68 2.73 -40.35
CA ASP A 327 -22.00 1.55 -39.79
C ASP A 327 -22.42 1.21 -38.35
N VAL A 328 -22.82 2.21 -37.54
CA VAL A 328 -23.28 2.02 -36.15
C VAL A 328 -24.71 1.48 -36.12
N GLU A 329 -25.56 1.91 -37.05
CA GLU A 329 -26.92 1.41 -37.20
C GLU A 329 -26.91 -0.06 -37.68
N LYS A 330 -25.96 -0.43 -38.54
CA LYS A 330 -25.73 -1.81 -38.99
C LYS A 330 -25.25 -2.74 -37.86
N TYR A 331 -24.47 -2.19 -36.93
CA TYR A 331 -23.97 -2.91 -35.74
C TYR A 331 -25.06 -3.10 -34.67
N LEU A 332 -25.90 -2.08 -34.44
CA LEU A 332 -27.05 -2.16 -33.52
C LEU A 332 -28.19 -3.06 -34.05
N LYS A 333 -28.35 -3.18 -35.38
CA LYS A 333 -29.31 -4.12 -35.99
C LYS A 333 -28.89 -5.59 -35.81
N TYR A 334 -27.59 -5.86 -35.76
CA TYR A 334 -27.05 -7.21 -35.53
C TYR A 334 -27.21 -7.64 -34.05
N LEU A 335 -27.27 -6.68 -33.13
CA LEU A 335 -27.46 -6.90 -31.69
C LEU A 335 -28.92 -7.10 -31.25
N LYS A 336 -29.91 -6.87 -32.12
CA LYS A 336 -31.35 -7.11 -31.82
C LYS A 336 -31.89 -8.44 -32.37
N LEU A 337 -31.04 -9.29 -32.92
CA LEU A 337 -31.40 -10.61 -33.49
C LEU A 337 -30.67 -11.78 -32.82
N LEU A 338 -30.03 -11.53 -31.68
CA LEU A 338 -29.69 -12.49 -30.62
C LEU A 338 -30.39 -12.01 -29.35
#